data_AF-A0A1V9W6G9-F1
#
_entry.id   AF-A0A1V9W6G9-F1
#
_cell.length_a   1.000
_cell.length_b   1.000
_cell.length_c   1.000
_cell.angle_alpha   90.00
_cell.angle_beta   90.00
_cell.angle_gamma   90.00
#
_symmetry.space_group_name_H-M   'P 1'
#
loop_
_entity.id
_entity.type
_entity.pdbx_description
1 polymer ?
#
loop_
_entity_poly.entity_id
_entity_poly.type
_entity_poly.pdbx_seq_one_letter_code
_entity_poly.pdbx_strand_id
1 'polypeptide(L)'
;MHREEDRENFYPVTLYCESCGKDATTITHFDEVLKTVRYDCECGNQNKLSVLNTSQIKLNWKIDWPMRWMIEDVIFEPGGRDHSSETGSYNVSKEIAREIFNYEAPEYVAYDFIGIKGHHEKMSSSSGHSITPSDLLKVYVPEVILFMFAKYRPGAAFHIGLDEDVIRNYTEYERLKDSYENKTLKNEDLFAAIKLSRLDSRFKEYPKFNQVAGTLPLLNFDSSILQDILEKIDRSYALPEMIAISNRAEYWIRNFQSKKLIAVNKEKNTEFYNTLDERQKKWLVEVCKIIRSNNDHSKLMEQLYTICHHENKKIMKENQKQLFTILYRLIMNQSNGPRIPLLIHAVGTRKFVTLLDF
;
A
#
# COMPACT_ATOMS: atom_id res chain seq x y z
N MET A 1 -0.30 -34.59 29.51
CA MET A 1 0.67 -35.30 30.38
C MET A 1 1.35 -36.31 29.49
N HIS A 2 2.55 -35.99 28.99
CA HIS A 2 3.35 -36.96 28.23
C HIS A 2 3.68 -38.12 29.16
N ARG A 3 3.51 -39.36 28.67
CA ARG A 3 3.82 -40.55 29.45
C ARG A 3 5.34 -40.60 29.69
N GLU A 4 5.78 -41.24 30.77
CA GLU A 4 7.21 -41.35 31.12
C GLU A 4 8.02 -41.94 29.95
N GLU A 5 7.44 -42.93 29.25
CA GLU A 5 7.97 -43.51 28.00
C GLU A 5 8.14 -42.50 26.86
N ASP A 6 7.29 -41.47 26.74
CA ASP A 6 7.42 -40.44 25.69
C ASP A 6 8.65 -39.55 25.94
N ARG A 7 9.08 -39.40 27.21
CA ARG A 7 10.25 -38.61 27.59
C ARG A 7 11.54 -39.37 27.33
N GLU A 8 11.55 -40.68 27.57
CA GLU A 8 12.72 -41.53 27.33
C GLU A 8 13.00 -41.72 25.83
N ASN A 9 11.97 -41.69 24.98
CA ASN A 9 12.10 -41.83 23.53
C ASN A 9 12.24 -40.50 22.78
N PHE A 10 12.33 -39.37 23.50
CA PHE A 10 12.38 -38.06 22.86
C PHE A 10 13.79 -37.73 22.35
N TYR A 11 13.87 -37.42 21.05
CA TYR A 11 15.05 -36.84 20.43
C TYR A 11 14.75 -35.40 19.96
N PRO A 12 15.62 -34.41 20.24
CA PRO A 12 15.38 -33.00 19.91
C PRO A 12 15.64 -32.67 18.43
N VAL A 13 15.58 -33.66 17.54
CA VAL A 13 15.92 -33.54 16.12
C VAL A 13 14.89 -34.23 15.24
N THR A 14 14.76 -33.73 14.02
CA THR A 14 14.10 -34.37 12.89
C THR A 14 15.16 -34.84 11.91
N LEU A 15 15.07 -36.08 11.43
CA LEU A 15 15.97 -36.62 10.41
C LEU A 15 15.28 -36.64 9.04
N TYR A 16 16.07 -36.45 7.99
CA TYR A 16 15.63 -36.59 6.60
C TYR A 16 16.27 -37.84 6.00
N CYS A 17 15.45 -38.72 5.43
CA CYS A 17 15.93 -39.97 4.86
C CYS A 17 16.82 -39.71 3.64
N GLU A 18 18.05 -40.25 3.61
CA GLU A 18 18.98 -40.08 2.48
C GLU A 18 18.48 -40.71 1.18
N SER A 19 17.58 -41.69 1.26
CA SER A 19 17.02 -42.36 0.08
C SER A 19 15.85 -41.60 -0.54
N CYS A 20 14.93 -41.03 0.26
CA CYS A 20 13.70 -40.42 -0.25
C CYS A 20 13.55 -38.92 0.07
N GLY A 21 14.43 -38.34 0.87
CA GLY A 21 14.43 -36.93 1.26
C GLY A 21 13.33 -36.51 2.24
N LYS A 22 12.51 -37.45 2.73
CA LYS A 22 11.38 -37.18 3.63
C LYS A 22 11.75 -37.32 5.10
N ASP A 23 10.97 -36.69 5.96
CA ASP A 23 11.08 -36.69 7.42
C ASP A 23 10.25 -37.77 8.12
N ALA A 24 9.61 -38.67 7.36
CA ALA A 24 8.92 -39.86 7.85
C ALA A 24 9.91 -40.92 8.36
N THR A 25 10.68 -40.54 9.38
CA THR A 25 11.76 -41.32 10.00
C THR A 25 11.50 -41.51 11.48
N THR A 26 11.96 -42.63 12.03
CA THR A 26 11.93 -42.92 13.47
C THR A 26 13.34 -43.23 13.93
N ILE A 27 13.81 -42.48 14.94
CA ILE A 27 15.11 -42.71 15.54
C ILE A 27 15.02 -43.96 16.41
N THR A 28 15.88 -44.94 16.15
CA THR A 28 15.91 -46.21 16.88
C THR A 28 17.02 -46.25 17.93
N HIS A 29 18.12 -45.53 17.71
CA HIS A 29 19.24 -45.49 18.64
C HIS A 29 20.17 -44.29 18.40
N PHE A 30 20.71 -43.73 19.48
CA PHE A 30 21.82 -42.78 19.43
C PHE A 30 23.05 -43.38 20.12
N ASP A 31 24.14 -43.48 19.37
CA ASP A 31 25.45 -43.91 19.86
C ASP A 31 26.26 -42.68 20.27
N GLU A 32 26.43 -42.49 21.57
CA GLU A 32 27.09 -41.33 22.15
C GLU A 32 28.60 -41.32 21.87
N VAL A 33 29.25 -42.48 21.75
CA VAL A 33 30.69 -42.60 21.54
C VAL A 33 31.02 -42.24 20.10
N LEU A 34 30.27 -42.79 19.14
CA LEU A 34 30.47 -42.54 17.72
C LEU A 34 29.76 -41.27 17.22
N LYS A 35 28.96 -40.62 18.07
CA LYS A 35 28.13 -39.43 17.72
C LYS A 35 27.27 -39.70 16.49
N THR A 36 26.59 -40.84 16.49
CA THR A 36 25.81 -41.30 15.34
C THR A 36 24.41 -41.73 15.72
N VAL A 37 23.45 -41.47 14.84
CA VAL A 37 22.03 -41.80 15.02
C VAL A 37 21.61 -42.86 14.00
N ARG A 38 20.88 -43.89 14.44
CA ARG A 38 20.24 -44.88 13.58
C ARG A 38 18.76 -44.56 13.44
N TYR A 39 18.24 -44.74 12.23
CA TYR A 39 16.83 -44.49 11.94
C TYR A 39 16.26 -45.48 10.93
N ASP A 40 14.96 -45.67 11.05
CA ASP A 40 14.13 -46.38 10.08
C ASP A 40 13.22 -45.37 9.38
N CYS A 41 12.98 -45.56 8.08
CA CYS A 41 12.08 -44.72 7.29
C CYS A 41 10.92 -45.55 6.74
N GLU A 42 9.74 -44.94 6.64
CA GLU A 42 8.55 -45.57 6.05
C GLU A 42 8.73 -46.02 4.60
N CYS A 43 9.73 -45.50 3.87
CA CYS A 43 10.09 -45.98 2.54
C CYS A 43 10.80 -47.34 2.53
N GLY A 44 11.07 -47.91 3.71
CA GLY A 44 11.79 -49.18 3.90
C GLY A 44 13.30 -49.01 4.07
N ASN A 45 13.84 -47.79 3.99
CA ASN A 45 15.26 -47.53 4.21
C ASN A 45 15.58 -47.53 5.71
N GLN A 46 16.65 -48.24 6.09
CA GLN A 46 17.24 -48.20 7.43
C GLN A 46 18.68 -47.73 7.29
N ASN A 47 19.07 -46.69 8.00
CA ASN A 47 20.41 -46.12 7.83
C ASN A 47 20.93 -45.47 9.11
N LYS A 48 22.21 -45.09 9.08
CA LYS A 48 22.95 -44.48 10.18
C LYS A 48 23.57 -43.16 9.71
N LEU A 49 23.36 -42.07 10.46
CA LEU A 49 23.92 -40.75 10.18
C LEU A 49 24.94 -40.36 11.25
N SER A 50 26.02 -39.70 10.85
CA SER A 50 26.93 -39.01 11.78
C SER A 50 26.36 -37.64 12.10
N VAL A 51 26.12 -37.33 13.37
CA VAL A 51 25.54 -36.04 13.81
C VAL A 51 26.43 -34.87 13.44
N LEU A 52 27.76 -35.06 13.46
CA LEU A 52 28.73 -33.99 13.23
C LEU A 52 28.90 -33.61 11.76
N ASN A 53 28.61 -34.54 10.84
CA ASN A 53 29.02 -34.42 9.43
C ASN A 53 27.84 -34.50 8.45
N THR A 54 26.61 -34.52 8.94
CA THR A 54 25.42 -34.70 8.10
C THR A 54 24.65 -33.39 7.90
N SER A 55 24.06 -33.22 6.72
CA SER A 55 23.09 -32.17 6.43
C SER A 55 21.63 -32.66 6.56
N GLN A 56 21.43 -33.92 6.95
CA GLN A 56 20.12 -34.59 6.98
C GLN A 56 19.50 -34.61 8.37
N ILE A 57 19.92 -33.70 9.24
CA ILE A 57 19.44 -33.58 10.62
C ILE A 57 19.11 -32.11 10.87
N LYS A 58 17.95 -31.87 11.47
CA LYS A 58 17.48 -30.54 11.86
C LYS A 58 17.03 -30.56 13.31
N LEU A 59 17.48 -29.59 14.11
CA LEU A 59 16.96 -29.41 15.47
C LEU A 59 15.48 -28.99 15.43
N ASN A 60 14.69 -29.50 16.37
CA ASN A 60 13.31 -29.06 16.52
C ASN A 60 13.29 -27.58 16.92
N TRP A 61 12.30 -26.81 16.46
CA TRP A 61 12.28 -25.34 16.56
C TRP A 61 12.59 -24.79 17.97
N LYS A 62 12.05 -25.40 19.04
CA LYS A 62 12.27 -24.96 20.43
C LYS A 62 13.70 -25.18 20.95
N ILE A 63 14.51 -25.98 20.25
CA ILE A 63 15.93 -26.23 20.54
C ILE A 63 16.82 -25.49 19.53
N ASP A 64 16.40 -25.46 18.27
CA ASP A 64 17.07 -24.74 17.18
C ASP A 64 17.17 -23.23 17.46
N TRP A 65 16.08 -22.62 17.94
CA TRP A 65 16.04 -21.18 18.19
C TRP A 65 17.04 -20.71 19.26
N PRO A 66 17.09 -21.32 20.47
CA PRO A 66 18.10 -20.94 21.46
C PRO A 66 19.54 -21.35 21.10
N MET A 67 19.71 -22.41 20.32
CA MET A 67 21.03 -22.74 19.74
C MET A 67 21.52 -21.59 18.85
N ARG A 68 20.64 -21.05 17.99
CA ARG A 68 20.97 -19.90 17.13
C ARG A 68 21.24 -18.62 17.93
N TRP A 69 20.51 -18.38 19.04
CA TRP A 69 20.81 -17.26 19.93
C TRP A 69 22.27 -17.30 20.42
N MET A 70 22.72 -18.47 20.86
CA MET A 70 24.10 -18.66 21.33
C MET A 70 25.12 -18.51 20.19
N ILE A 71 24.87 -19.13 19.03
CA ILE A 71 25.82 -19.13 17.91
C ILE A 71 25.99 -17.74 17.29
N GLU A 72 24.90 -16.98 17.18
CA GLU A 72 24.88 -15.66 16.53
C GLU A 72 25.02 -14.51 17.54
N ASP A 73 25.24 -14.81 18.83
CA ASP A 73 25.34 -13.86 19.94
C ASP A 73 24.18 -12.84 19.97
N VAL A 74 22.96 -13.35 19.91
CA VAL A 74 21.75 -12.53 19.82
C VAL A 74 21.45 -11.88 21.16
N ILE A 75 21.54 -10.55 21.22
CA ILE A 75 21.23 -9.77 22.43
C ILE A 75 19.79 -9.25 22.49
N PHE A 76 19.10 -9.14 21.36
CA PHE A 76 17.71 -8.68 21.26
C PHE A 76 17.01 -9.32 20.07
N GLU A 77 15.85 -9.94 20.30
CA GLU A 77 15.01 -10.47 19.24
C GLU A 77 13.52 -10.28 19.57
N PRO A 78 12.77 -9.47 18.81
CA PRO A 78 11.34 -9.36 18.99
C PRO A 78 10.63 -10.57 18.37
N GLY A 79 9.46 -10.94 18.88
CA GLY A 79 8.67 -12.04 18.33
C GLY A 79 7.17 -11.76 18.33
N GLY A 80 6.44 -12.46 17.47
CA GLY A 80 4.98 -12.37 17.46
C GLY A 80 4.40 -12.89 18.78
N ARG A 81 3.29 -12.28 19.22
CA ARG A 81 2.58 -12.64 20.46
C ARG A 81 2.25 -14.14 20.57
N ASP A 82 2.09 -14.84 19.45
CA ASP A 82 1.85 -16.29 19.39
C ASP A 82 2.99 -17.13 19.99
N HIS A 83 4.22 -16.58 20.10
CA HIS A 83 5.34 -17.25 20.74
C HIS A 83 5.48 -16.95 22.24
N SER A 84 4.74 -15.97 22.75
CA SER A 84 4.94 -15.37 24.09
C SER A 84 4.00 -15.93 25.17
N SER A 85 3.15 -16.92 24.86
CA SER A 85 2.30 -17.56 25.89
C SER A 85 3.16 -18.25 26.96
N GLU A 86 2.57 -18.57 28.12
CA GLU A 86 3.29 -19.22 29.24
C GLU A 86 4.05 -20.49 28.81
N THR A 87 3.42 -21.35 28.01
CA THR A 87 4.03 -22.55 27.40
C THR A 87 4.50 -22.32 25.95
N GLY A 88 4.60 -21.06 25.56
CA GLY A 88 4.99 -20.59 24.24
C GLY A 88 6.44 -20.94 23.92
N SER A 89 6.79 -20.86 22.63
CA SER A 89 8.12 -21.25 22.18
C SER A 89 9.23 -20.41 22.81
N TYR A 90 8.99 -19.13 23.13
CA TYR A 90 9.99 -18.26 23.74
C TYR A 90 10.37 -18.73 25.16
N ASN A 91 9.39 -18.96 26.04
CA ASN A 91 9.67 -19.37 27.43
C ASN A 91 10.38 -20.72 27.50
N VAL A 92 9.97 -21.68 26.66
CA VAL A 92 10.65 -22.97 26.57
C VAL A 92 12.08 -22.82 26.04
N SER A 93 12.27 -22.01 25.00
CA SER A 93 13.59 -21.75 24.42
C SER A 93 14.51 -21.02 25.40
N LYS A 94 13.97 -20.10 26.21
CA LYS A 94 14.71 -19.38 27.24
C LYS A 94 15.28 -20.31 28.31
N GLU A 95 14.48 -21.27 28.76
CA GLU A 95 14.95 -22.28 29.71
C GLU A 95 16.03 -23.18 29.07
N ILE A 96 15.82 -23.60 27.82
CA ILE A 96 16.80 -24.41 27.07
C ILE A 96 18.12 -23.65 26.87
N ALA A 97 18.07 -22.36 26.53
CA ALA A 97 19.26 -21.52 26.39
C ALA A 97 20.11 -21.55 27.67
N ARG A 98 19.46 -21.37 28.83
CA ARG A 98 20.14 -21.37 30.12
C ARG A 98 20.66 -22.74 30.53
N GLU A 99 19.80 -23.76 30.50
CA GLU A 99 20.10 -25.08 31.07
C GLU A 99 20.96 -25.96 30.16
N ILE A 100 20.80 -25.85 28.84
CA ILE A 100 21.52 -26.70 27.87
C ILE A 100 22.71 -25.98 27.25
N PHE A 101 22.51 -24.73 26.83
CA PHE A 101 23.53 -23.97 26.10
C PHE A 101 24.36 -23.05 26.99
N ASN A 102 24.01 -22.92 28.28
CA ASN A 102 24.63 -21.97 29.21
C ASN A 102 24.71 -20.56 28.62
N TYR A 103 23.63 -20.13 27.96
CA TYR A 103 23.48 -18.84 27.29
C TYR A 103 22.26 -18.09 27.85
N GLU A 104 22.39 -16.79 28.06
CA GLU A 104 21.28 -15.95 28.49
C GLU A 104 20.39 -15.62 27.29
N ALA A 105 19.08 -15.87 27.39
CA ALA A 105 18.17 -15.57 26.30
C ALA A 105 18.14 -14.06 25.99
N PRO A 106 17.99 -13.66 24.71
CA PRO A 106 17.95 -12.26 24.32
C PRO A 106 16.81 -11.49 25.00
N GLU A 107 17.01 -10.18 25.10
CA GLU A 107 15.95 -9.25 25.39
C GLU A 107 14.81 -9.41 24.36
N TYR A 108 13.58 -9.47 24.85
CA TYR A 108 12.43 -9.89 24.04
C TYR A 108 11.28 -8.91 24.18
N VAL A 109 10.73 -8.52 23.03
CA VAL A 109 9.50 -7.72 22.96
C VAL A 109 8.51 -8.43 22.06
N ALA A 110 7.34 -8.73 22.63
CA ALA A 110 6.22 -9.27 21.87
C ALA A 110 5.59 -8.16 21.02
N TYR A 111 5.40 -8.42 19.72
CA TYR A 111 4.61 -7.56 18.84
C TYR A 111 3.25 -8.18 18.51
N ASP A 112 2.27 -7.31 18.32
CA ASP A 112 0.89 -7.69 18.00
C ASP A 112 0.61 -7.71 16.49
N PHE A 113 -0.60 -8.12 16.12
CA PHE A 113 -1.02 -8.28 14.74
C PHE A 113 -1.17 -6.95 14.02
N ILE A 114 -0.77 -6.95 12.75
CA ILE A 114 -0.99 -5.87 11.80
C ILE A 114 -2.05 -6.34 10.82
N GLY A 115 -3.16 -5.61 10.74
CA GLY A 115 -4.28 -5.93 9.87
C GLY A 115 -4.47 -4.92 8.75
N ILE A 116 -5.45 -5.20 7.89
CA ILE A 116 -5.92 -4.27 6.87
C ILE A 116 -7.33 -3.84 7.24
N LYS A 117 -7.60 -2.54 7.24
CA LYS A 117 -8.92 -2.04 7.60
C LYS A 117 -9.96 -2.55 6.61
N GLY A 118 -11.07 -3.07 7.11
CA GLY A 118 -12.13 -3.69 6.30
C GLY A 118 -11.91 -5.17 5.99
N HIS A 119 -10.76 -5.74 6.34
CA HIS A 119 -10.50 -7.18 6.30
C HIS A 119 -10.22 -7.69 7.72
N HIS A 120 -11.17 -8.45 8.27
CA HIS A 120 -11.10 -8.95 9.65
C HIS A 120 -10.42 -10.33 9.77
N GLU A 121 -10.11 -10.98 8.65
CA GLU A 121 -9.44 -12.28 8.67
C GLU A 121 -7.94 -12.12 8.94
N LYS A 122 -7.38 -13.02 9.76
CA LYS A 122 -5.93 -13.13 9.94
C LYS A 122 -5.30 -13.39 8.57
N MET A 123 -4.28 -12.61 8.22
CA MET A 123 -3.53 -12.83 6.98
C MET A 123 -2.93 -14.24 7.01
N SER A 124 -3.46 -15.13 6.19
CA SER A 124 -2.94 -16.49 6.02
C SER A 124 -2.50 -16.67 4.57
N SER A 125 -1.31 -17.23 4.38
CA SER A 125 -0.75 -17.50 3.04
C SER A 125 -1.63 -18.46 2.23
N SER A 126 -2.48 -19.26 2.88
CA SER A 126 -3.38 -20.23 2.26
C SER A 126 -4.71 -19.63 1.77
N SER A 127 -5.13 -18.46 2.24
CA SER A 127 -6.41 -17.84 1.86
C SER A 127 -6.33 -16.83 0.71
N GLY A 128 -5.14 -16.60 0.13
CA GLY A 128 -4.93 -15.72 -1.03
C GLY A 128 -5.13 -14.22 -0.77
N HIS A 129 -5.40 -13.82 0.48
CA HIS A 129 -5.68 -12.44 0.88
C HIS A 129 -4.55 -11.79 1.69
N SER A 130 -3.31 -12.28 1.56
CA SER A 130 -2.15 -11.69 2.24
C SER A 130 -1.70 -10.42 1.51
N ILE A 131 -1.86 -9.26 2.14
CA ILE A 131 -1.27 -8.02 1.64
C ILE A 131 0.23 -8.04 1.94
N THR A 132 1.03 -7.89 0.88
CA THR A 132 2.49 -7.88 0.98
C THR A 132 3.02 -6.45 1.11
N PRO A 133 4.26 -6.25 1.60
CA PRO A 133 4.91 -4.93 1.51
C PRO A 133 4.91 -4.37 0.09
N SER A 134 5.04 -5.23 -0.92
CA SER A 134 4.97 -4.85 -2.34
C SER A 134 3.61 -4.29 -2.74
N ASP A 135 2.52 -4.78 -2.14
CA ASP A 135 1.18 -4.23 -2.38
C ASP A 135 0.99 -2.88 -1.70
N LEU A 136 1.48 -2.73 -0.47
CA LEU A 136 1.46 -1.44 0.24
C LEU A 136 2.26 -0.38 -0.52
N LEU A 137 3.40 -0.75 -1.12
CA LEU A 137 4.24 0.17 -1.89
C LEU A 137 3.58 0.71 -3.17
N LYS A 138 2.51 0.08 -3.65
CA LYS A 138 1.69 0.59 -4.76
C LYS A 138 0.82 1.78 -4.33
N VAL A 139 0.60 1.97 -3.03
CA VAL A 139 -0.28 3.01 -2.47
C VAL A 139 0.51 4.01 -1.61
N TYR A 140 1.46 3.52 -0.82
CA TYR A 140 2.25 4.30 0.13
C TYR A 140 3.71 4.42 -0.31
N VAL A 141 4.34 5.54 0.03
CA VAL A 141 5.80 5.64 0.01
C VAL A 141 6.39 4.86 1.19
N PRO A 142 7.60 4.28 1.05
CA PRO A 142 8.22 3.48 2.11
C PRO A 142 8.24 4.19 3.47
N GLU A 143 8.51 5.50 3.46
CA GLU A 143 8.62 6.30 4.68
C GLU A 143 7.28 6.38 5.44
N VAL A 144 6.15 6.42 4.74
CA VAL A 144 4.82 6.39 5.39
C VAL A 144 4.55 5.01 5.98
N ILE A 145 4.98 3.93 5.33
CA ILE A 145 4.87 2.56 5.87
C ILE A 145 5.70 2.46 7.14
N LEU A 146 6.98 2.81 7.09
CA LEU A 146 7.88 2.78 8.25
C LEU A 146 7.39 3.67 9.39
N PHE A 147 6.85 4.84 9.08
CA PHE A 147 6.26 5.73 10.08
C PHE A 147 5.07 5.07 10.79
N MET A 148 4.18 4.39 10.06
CA MET A 148 3.08 3.65 10.69
C MET A 148 3.63 2.58 11.64
N PHE A 149 4.62 1.78 11.21
CA PHE A 149 5.22 0.75 12.07
C PHE A 149 5.94 1.34 13.29
N ALA A 150 6.57 2.51 13.15
CA ALA A 150 7.32 3.14 14.24
C ALA A 150 6.43 3.91 15.23
N LYS A 151 5.26 4.40 14.81
CA LYS A 151 4.37 5.20 15.68
C LYS A 151 3.56 4.36 16.66
N TYR A 152 3.26 3.10 16.31
CA TYR A 152 2.52 2.20 17.18
C TYR A 152 3.47 1.47 18.13
N ARG A 153 3.05 1.30 19.39
CA ARG A 153 3.81 0.47 20.35
C ARG A 153 3.76 -1.00 19.88
N PRO A 154 4.82 -1.80 20.08
CA PRO A 154 4.85 -3.20 19.62
C PRO A 154 3.64 -4.03 20.08
N GLY A 155 3.22 -3.87 21.33
CA GLY A 155 2.08 -4.59 21.90
C GLY A 155 0.69 -4.09 21.46
N ALA A 156 0.62 -3.09 20.56
CA ALA A 156 -0.63 -2.56 20.05
C ALA A 156 -0.89 -3.05 18.62
N ALA A 157 -1.98 -3.78 18.43
CA ALA A 157 -2.46 -4.11 17.09
C ALA A 157 -2.88 -2.83 16.35
N PHE A 158 -2.63 -2.77 15.04
CA PHE A 158 -3.11 -1.67 14.21
C PHE A 158 -3.51 -2.14 12.81
N HIS A 159 -4.32 -1.32 12.15
CA HIS A 159 -4.82 -1.60 10.81
C HIS A 159 -4.29 -0.55 9.82
N ILE A 160 -3.78 -1.02 8.69
CA ILE A 160 -3.43 -0.17 7.55
C ILE A 160 -4.69 -0.04 6.67
N GLY A 161 -5.16 1.19 6.47
CA GLY A 161 -6.37 1.44 5.68
C GLY A 161 -6.04 1.80 4.23
N LEU A 162 -6.63 1.08 3.27
CA LEU A 162 -6.49 1.38 1.83
C LEU A 162 -7.63 2.27 1.30
N ASP A 163 -8.55 2.67 2.18
CA ASP A 163 -9.66 3.59 1.92
C ASP A 163 -9.20 5.06 2.03
N GLU A 164 -10.06 5.96 2.52
CA GLU A 164 -9.70 7.36 2.78
C GLU A 164 -8.61 7.52 3.86
N ASP A 165 -8.30 6.46 4.62
CA ASP A 165 -7.18 6.47 5.56
C ASP A 165 -5.83 6.69 4.85
N VAL A 166 -5.72 6.40 3.55
CA VAL A 166 -4.53 6.75 2.76
C VAL A 166 -4.27 8.26 2.80
N ILE A 167 -5.29 9.08 2.56
CA ILE A 167 -5.19 10.54 2.66
C ILE A 167 -4.78 10.96 4.08
N ARG A 168 -5.43 10.36 5.09
CA ARG A 168 -5.14 10.66 6.49
C ARG A 168 -3.69 10.34 6.85
N ASN A 169 -3.20 9.15 6.50
CA ASN A 169 -1.86 8.68 6.83
C ASN A 169 -0.78 9.52 6.13
N TYR A 170 -0.97 9.87 4.85
CA TYR A 170 -0.07 10.78 4.14
C TYR A 170 -0.08 12.18 4.78
N THR A 171 -1.26 12.75 5.01
CA THR A 171 -1.38 14.11 5.57
C THR A 171 -0.78 14.18 6.98
N GLU A 172 -0.98 13.16 7.81
CA GLU A 172 -0.39 13.05 9.14
C GLU A 172 1.14 13.00 9.04
N TYR A 173 1.69 12.10 8.20
CA TYR A 173 3.12 11.97 8.00
C TYR A 173 3.74 13.26 7.48
N GLU A 174 3.18 13.86 6.43
CA GLU A 174 3.64 15.10 5.81
C GLU A 174 3.68 16.25 6.84
N ARG A 175 2.63 16.42 7.65
CA ARG A 175 2.58 17.44 8.70
C ARG A 175 3.63 17.22 9.79
N LEU A 176 3.84 15.96 10.21
CA LEU A 176 4.80 15.62 11.25
C LEU A 176 6.24 15.72 10.76
N LYS A 177 6.50 15.33 9.50
CA LYS A 177 7.78 15.57 8.81
C LYS A 177 8.09 17.06 8.78
N ASP A 178 7.15 17.90 8.33
CA ASP A 178 7.36 19.35 8.27
C ASP A 178 7.64 19.91 9.68
N SER A 179 6.95 19.42 10.72
CA SER A 179 7.20 19.81 12.11
C SER A 179 8.57 19.34 12.63
N TYR A 180 9.02 18.16 12.21
CA TYR A 180 10.32 17.60 12.55
C TYR A 180 11.46 18.42 11.91
N GLU A 181 11.36 18.74 10.62
CA GLU A 181 12.35 19.55 9.89
C GLU A 181 12.44 20.97 10.43
N ASN A 182 11.30 21.55 10.83
CA ASN A 182 11.23 22.88 11.46
C ASN A 182 11.58 22.87 12.96
N LYS A 183 11.93 21.72 13.54
CA LYS A 183 12.27 21.56 14.98
C LYS A 183 11.14 22.02 15.92
N THR A 184 9.89 21.92 15.49
CA THR A 184 8.71 22.28 16.28
C THR A 184 7.97 21.05 16.84
N LEU A 185 8.34 19.85 16.42
CA LEU A 185 7.76 18.60 16.92
C LEU A 185 8.25 18.29 18.35
N LYS A 186 7.37 18.45 19.33
CA LYS A 186 7.69 18.27 20.77
C LYS A 186 7.42 16.87 21.33
N ASN A 187 6.55 16.09 20.69
CA ASN A 187 6.23 14.75 21.17
C ASN A 187 7.40 13.82 20.83
N GLU A 188 8.05 13.26 21.85
CA GLU A 188 9.26 12.46 21.70
C GLU A 188 9.02 11.15 20.93
N ASP A 189 7.91 10.46 21.19
CA ASP A 189 7.55 9.23 20.49
C ASP A 189 7.36 9.49 18.99
N LEU A 190 6.63 10.55 18.62
CA LEU A 190 6.41 10.93 17.22
C LEU A 190 7.71 11.46 16.58
N PHE A 191 8.55 12.15 17.34
CA PHE A 191 9.87 12.57 16.89
C PHE A 191 10.74 11.36 16.53
N ALA A 192 10.77 10.34 17.40
CA ALA A 192 11.47 9.09 17.16
C ALA A 192 10.87 8.34 15.97
N ALA A 193 9.54 8.26 15.87
CA ALA A 193 8.87 7.59 14.76
C ALA A 193 9.20 8.22 13.40
N ILE A 194 9.18 9.55 13.30
CA ILE A 194 9.59 10.26 12.09
C ILE A 194 11.08 10.04 11.80
N LYS A 195 11.94 10.08 12.81
CA LYS A 195 13.38 9.81 12.65
C LYS A 195 13.63 8.39 12.11
N LEU A 196 12.95 7.38 12.65
CA LEU A 196 13.09 5.97 12.25
C LEU A 196 12.45 5.66 10.88
N SER A 197 11.50 6.49 10.44
CA SER A 197 10.86 6.33 9.14
C SER A 197 11.73 6.73 7.94
N ARG A 198 12.89 7.34 8.18
CA ARG A 198 13.78 7.87 7.15
C ARG A 198 14.59 6.76 6.50
N LEU A 199 14.61 6.76 5.16
CA LEU A 199 15.49 5.88 4.39
C LEU A 199 16.91 6.44 4.25
N ASP A 200 17.03 7.76 4.18
CA ASP A 200 18.27 8.46 3.86
C ASP A 200 18.61 9.57 4.87
N SER A 201 19.80 10.14 4.70
CA SER A 201 20.27 11.32 5.44
C SER A 201 19.42 12.57 5.20
N ARG A 202 18.52 12.58 4.21
CA ARG A 202 17.55 13.65 3.96
C ARG A 202 16.19 13.05 3.61
N PHE A 203 15.12 13.78 3.90
CA PHE A 203 13.80 13.43 3.40
C PHE A 203 13.69 13.80 1.91
N LYS A 204 12.98 12.96 1.16
CA LYS A 204 12.55 13.31 -0.19
C LYS A 204 11.38 14.28 -0.11
N GLU A 205 11.38 15.26 -1.01
CA GLU A 205 10.31 16.24 -1.15
C GLU A 205 9.31 15.73 -2.19
N TYR A 206 8.17 15.25 -1.70
CA TYR A 206 7.08 14.78 -2.51
C TYR A 206 5.97 15.85 -2.59
N PRO A 207 5.25 15.95 -3.73
CA PRO A 207 4.01 16.71 -3.76
C PRO A 207 3.01 16.11 -2.76
N LYS A 208 2.25 16.96 -2.08
CA LYS A 208 1.31 16.52 -1.04
C LYS A 208 0.30 15.54 -1.65
N PHE A 209 0.20 14.34 -1.09
CA PHE A 209 -0.58 13.25 -1.71
C PHE A 209 -2.04 13.64 -1.92
N ASN A 210 -2.65 14.35 -0.96
CA ASN A 210 -4.04 14.79 -1.07
C ASN A 210 -4.28 15.74 -2.26
N GLN A 211 -3.32 16.65 -2.53
CA GLN A 211 -3.40 17.57 -3.65
C GLN A 211 -3.28 16.83 -4.99
N VAL A 212 -2.33 15.88 -5.07
CA VAL A 212 -2.18 15.01 -6.24
C VAL A 212 -3.44 14.19 -6.45
N ALA A 213 -3.93 13.50 -5.43
CA ALA A 213 -5.11 12.65 -5.52
C ALA A 213 -6.40 13.41 -5.89
N GLY A 214 -6.52 14.67 -5.48
CA GLY A 214 -7.65 15.53 -5.86
C GLY A 214 -7.57 16.09 -7.28
N THR A 215 -6.36 16.26 -7.82
CA THR A 215 -6.14 16.95 -9.11
C THR A 215 -5.89 15.98 -10.25
N LEU A 216 -5.09 14.93 -10.01
CA LEU A 216 -4.62 14.00 -11.02
C LEU A 216 -5.75 13.30 -11.83
N PRO A 217 -6.89 12.89 -11.23
CA PRO A 217 -8.01 12.36 -12.01
C PRO A 217 -8.60 13.37 -12.99
N LEU A 218 -8.56 14.67 -12.67
CA LEU A 218 -9.05 15.76 -13.52
C LEU A 218 -8.16 16.00 -14.74
N LEU A 219 -6.93 15.50 -14.68
CA LEU A 219 -5.92 15.59 -15.73
C LEU A 219 -5.77 14.28 -16.50
N ASN A 220 -6.70 13.32 -16.30
CA ASN A 220 -6.59 11.95 -16.84
C ASN A 220 -5.23 11.31 -16.57
N PHE A 221 -4.77 11.50 -15.33
CA PHE A 221 -3.53 10.92 -14.83
C PHE A 221 -2.26 11.39 -15.57
N ASP A 222 -2.31 12.56 -16.20
CA ASP A 222 -1.14 13.20 -16.80
C ASP A 222 -0.30 13.92 -15.73
N SER A 223 0.82 13.31 -15.35
CA SER A 223 1.76 13.86 -14.38
C SER A 223 2.52 15.09 -14.88
N SER A 224 2.63 15.28 -16.20
CA SER A 224 3.34 16.43 -16.77
C SER A 224 2.54 17.73 -16.59
N ILE A 225 1.25 17.70 -16.91
CA ILE A 225 0.33 18.82 -16.67
C ILE A 225 0.20 19.10 -15.17
N LEU A 226 0.18 18.04 -14.35
CA LEU A 226 0.18 18.23 -12.90
C LEU A 226 1.42 19.00 -12.43
N GLN A 227 2.59 18.74 -13.02
CA GLN A 227 3.84 19.43 -12.68
C GLN A 227 3.77 20.91 -13.01
N ASP A 228 3.29 21.26 -14.22
CA ASP A 228 3.08 22.65 -14.62
C ASP A 228 2.09 23.40 -13.72
N ILE A 229 1.09 22.69 -13.19
CA ILE A 229 0.12 23.25 -12.25
C ILE A 229 0.78 23.47 -10.89
N LEU A 230 1.46 22.46 -10.33
CA LEU A 230 2.10 22.56 -9.01
C LEU A 230 3.20 23.63 -8.97
N GLU A 231 3.97 23.79 -10.05
CA GLU A 231 4.99 24.83 -10.15
C GLU A 231 4.41 26.25 -10.00
N LYS A 232 3.16 26.45 -10.44
CA LYS A 232 2.47 27.75 -10.37
C LYS A 232 1.79 28.03 -9.04
N ILE A 233 1.36 26.99 -8.31
CA ILE A 233 0.49 27.14 -7.12
C ILE A 233 1.17 26.74 -5.81
N ASP A 234 2.27 26.00 -5.86
CA ASP A 234 2.99 25.48 -4.71
C ASP A 234 4.50 25.62 -4.91
N ARG A 235 5.12 24.67 -5.62
CA ARG A 235 6.56 24.66 -5.96
C ARG A 235 6.86 23.62 -7.01
N SER A 236 8.05 23.71 -7.60
CA SER A 236 8.58 22.68 -8.49
C SER A 236 9.09 21.48 -7.69
N TYR A 237 8.72 20.28 -8.12
CA TYR A 237 9.17 19.00 -7.57
C TYR A 237 10.07 18.29 -8.57
N ALA A 238 11.01 17.50 -8.08
CA ALA A 238 11.82 16.65 -8.94
C ALA A 238 10.93 15.60 -9.64
N LEU A 239 11.21 15.35 -10.92
CA LEU A 239 10.39 14.49 -11.77
C LEU A 239 10.19 13.07 -11.22
N PRO A 240 11.24 12.39 -10.67
CA PRO A 240 11.05 11.07 -10.07
C PRO A 240 10.07 11.06 -8.89
N GLU A 241 10.13 12.06 -8.01
CA GLU A 241 9.26 12.21 -6.85
C GLU A 241 7.82 12.52 -7.25
N MET A 242 7.64 13.35 -8.28
CA MET A 242 6.34 13.65 -8.87
C MET A 242 5.68 12.39 -9.47
N ILE A 243 6.43 11.65 -10.28
CA ILE A 243 5.95 10.39 -10.87
C ILE A 243 5.66 9.36 -9.78
N ALA A 244 6.52 9.26 -8.76
CA ALA A 244 6.36 8.32 -7.66
C ALA A 244 5.04 8.51 -6.89
N ILE A 245 4.65 9.75 -6.61
CA ILE A 245 3.36 10.04 -5.95
C ILE A 245 2.20 9.92 -6.92
N SER A 246 2.35 10.39 -8.17
CA SER A 246 1.28 10.32 -9.17
C SER A 246 0.87 8.88 -9.45
N ASN A 247 1.83 7.97 -9.63
CA ASN A 247 1.56 6.55 -9.86
C ASN A 247 0.83 5.90 -8.68
N ARG A 248 1.20 6.26 -7.45
CA ARG A 248 0.55 5.75 -6.23
C ARG A 248 -0.86 6.28 -6.07
N ALA A 249 -1.05 7.58 -6.31
CA ALA A 249 -2.37 8.20 -6.29
C ALA A 249 -3.27 7.60 -7.38
N GLU A 250 -2.75 7.39 -8.59
CA GLU A 250 -3.48 6.72 -9.67
C GLU A 250 -3.88 5.30 -9.29
N TYR A 251 -2.92 4.49 -8.83
CA TYR A 251 -3.19 3.12 -8.41
C TYR A 251 -4.23 3.08 -7.29
N TRP A 252 -4.08 3.93 -6.27
CA TRP A 252 -5.02 4.02 -5.17
C TRP A 252 -6.43 4.39 -5.63
N ILE A 253 -6.56 5.39 -6.52
CA ILE A 253 -7.84 5.84 -7.03
C ILE A 253 -8.51 4.77 -7.86
N ARG A 254 -7.78 4.11 -8.76
CA ARG A 254 -8.37 3.08 -9.63
C ARG A 254 -8.82 1.84 -8.88
N ASN A 255 -8.10 1.43 -7.83
CA ASN A 255 -8.33 0.16 -7.15
C ASN A 255 -9.18 0.30 -5.87
N PHE A 256 -9.10 1.43 -5.16
CA PHE A 256 -9.74 1.60 -3.85
C PHE A 256 -10.69 2.80 -3.75
N GLN A 257 -10.57 3.78 -4.66
CA GLN A 257 -11.42 4.98 -4.68
C GLN A 257 -12.00 5.27 -6.07
N SER A 258 -12.52 4.24 -6.74
CA SER A 258 -13.03 4.36 -8.11
C SER A 258 -14.14 5.41 -8.27
N LYS A 259 -14.85 5.75 -7.18
CA LYS A 259 -15.82 6.85 -7.12
C LYS A 259 -15.20 8.24 -7.38
N LYS A 260 -13.89 8.41 -7.20
CA LYS A 260 -13.15 9.65 -7.50
C LYS A 260 -12.78 9.80 -8.98
N LEU A 261 -12.99 8.76 -9.80
CA LEU A 261 -12.78 8.85 -11.24
C LEU A 261 -13.87 9.72 -11.88
N ILE A 262 -13.47 10.52 -12.87
CA ILE A 262 -14.44 11.20 -13.73
C ILE A 262 -15.24 10.15 -14.49
N ALA A 263 -16.52 10.00 -14.14
CA ALA A 263 -17.45 9.14 -14.86
C ALA A 263 -17.93 9.85 -16.13
N VAL A 264 -17.34 9.49 -17.26
CA VAL A 264 -17.78 9.99 -18.58
C VAL A 264 -18.90 9.11 -19.11
N ASN A 265 -19.95 9.72 -19.64
CA ASN A 265 -21.04 9.04 -20.31
C ASN A 265 -20.51 8.13 -21.45
N LYS A 266 -21.05 6.92 -21.54
CA LYS A 266 -20.71 5.97 -22.60
C LYS A 266 -21.37 6.33 -23.92
N GLU A 267 -22.59 6.84 -23.84
CA GLU A 267 -23.44 7.22 -24.96
C GLU A 267 -23.92 8.65 -24.79
N LYS A 268 -24.41 9.24 -25.89
CA LYS A 268 -25.02 10.57 -25.88
C LYS A 268 -26.21 10.60 -24.93
N ASN A 269 -26.29 11.61 -24.06
CA ASN A 269 -27.43 11.81 -23.18
C ASN A 269 -28.61 12.46 -23.93
N THR A 270 -29.25 11.69 -24.80
CA THR A 270 -30.35 12.15 -25.67
C THR A 270 -31.58 12.58 -24.88
N GLU A 271 -31.84 11.93 -23.75
CA GLU A 271 -32.93 12.31 -22.84
C GLU A 271 -32.75 13.75 -22.35
N PHE A 272 -31.57 14.09 -21.82
CA PHE A 272 -31.30 15.46 -21.37
C PHE A 272 -31.24 16.43 -22.56
N TYR A 273 -30.64 16.05 -23.69
CA TYR A 273 -30.59 16.90 -24.88
C TYR A 273 -31.98 17.33 -25.38
N ASN A 274 -32.95 16.43 -25.34
CA ASN A 274 -34.33 16.71 -25.76
C ASN A 274 -35.05 17.73 -24.85
N THR A 275 -34.56 17.94 -23.62
CA THR A 275 -35.09 18.98 -22.73
C THR A 275 -34.57 20.38 -23.04
N LEU A 276 -33.56 20.50 -23.90
CA LEU A 276 -32.94 21.77 -24.23
C LEU A 276 -33.77 22.55 -25.25
N ASP A 277 -33.77 23.87 -25.10
CA ASP A 277 -34.40 24.76 -26.09
C ASP A 277 -33.52 24.93 -27.35
N GLU A 278 -34.11 25.49 -28.41
CA GLU A 278 -33.41 25.69 -29.69
C GLU A 278 -32.18 26.60 -29.60
N ARG A 279 -32.16 27.52 -28.64
CA ARG A 279 -31.00 28.40 -28.41
C ARG A 279 -29.86 27.62 -27.77
N GLN A 280 -30.15 26.79 -26.78
CA GLN A 280 -29.20 25.92 -26.10
C GLN A 280 -28.63 24.87 -27.05
N LYS A 281 -29.45 24.28 -27.92
CA LYS A 281 -28.97 23.36 -28.97
C LYS A 281 -28.00 24.05 -29.94
N LYS A 282 -28.28 25.30 -30.34
CA LYS A 282 -27.34 26.10 -31.15
C LYS A 282 -26.02 26.35 -30.44
N TRP A 283 -26.03 26.59 -29.12
CA TRP A 283 -24.78 26.71 -28.36
C TRP A 283 -23.91 25.46 -28.48
N LEU A 284 -24.50 24.26 -28.39
CA LEU A 284 -23.76 23.01 -28.51
C LEU A 284 -23.11 22.82 -29.89
N VAL A 285 -23.81 23.22 -30.96
CA VAL A 285 -23.25 23.21 -32.32
C VAL A 285 -22.02 24.11 -32.42
N GLU A 286 -22.09 25.32 -31.86
CA GLU A 286 -20.95 26.25 -31.84
C GLU A 286 -19.80 25.74 -30.95
N VAL A 287 -20.09 25.12 -29.80
CA VAL A 287 -19.08 24.44 -28.98
C VAL A 287 -18.35 23.37 -29.79
N CYS A 288 -19.09 22.51 -30.51
CA CYS A 288 -18.50 21.47 -31.33
C CYS A 288 -17.63 22.04 -32.45
N LYS A 289 -18.06 23.13 -33.11
CA LYS A 289 -17.24 23.82 -34.13
C LYS A 289 -15.94 24.36 -33.53
N ILE A 290 -16.02 25.07 -32.42
CA ILE A 290 -14.85 25.64 -31.74
C ILE A 290 -13.87 24.52 -31.38
N ILE A 291 -14.32 23.46 -30.73
CA ILE A 291 -13.45 22.36 -30.29
C ILE A 291 -12.84 21.61 -31.48
N ARG A 292 -13.57 21.42 -32.59
CA ARG A 292 -13.03 20.79 -33.82
C ARG A 292 -11.96 21.65 -34.50
N SER A 293 -12.10 22.97 -34.41
CA SER A 293 -11.19 23.93 -35.07
C SER A 293 -9.97 24.31 -34.24
N ASN A 294 -9.99 24.02 -32.93
CA ASN A 294 -9.01 24.53 -31.99
C ASN A 294 -7.93 23.48 -31.67
N ASN A 295 -6.74 23.69 -32.21
CA ASN A 295 -5.57 22.83 -31.96
C ASN A 295 -4.80 23.21 -30.69
N ASP A 296 -4.89 24.46 -30.25
CA ASP A 296 -4.20 25.00 -29.07
C ASP A 296 -5.24 25.61 -28.12
N HIS A 297 -5.61 24.87 -27.08
CA HIS A 297 -6.71 25.18 -26.18
C HIS A 297 -6.51 26.50 -25.37
N SER A 298 -5.44 27.26 -25.63
CA SER A 298 -5.07 28.54 -25.01
C SER A 298 -6.19 29.59 -25.03
N LYS A 299 -6.91 29.75 -26.14
CA LYS A 299 -8.05 30.70 -26.27
C LYS A 299 -9.43 30.05 -26.14
N LEU A 300 -9.48 28.76 -25.79
CA LEU A 300 -10.74 28.01 -25.79
C LEU A 300 -11.79 28.64 -24.87
N MET A 301 -11.41 28.99 -23.64
CA MET A 301 -12.37 29.54 -22.68
C MET A 301 -12.95 30.87 -23.16
N GLU A 302 -12.13 31.75 -23.74
CA GLU A 302 -12.59 33.02 -24.32
C GLU A 302 -13.63 32.76 -25.42
N GLN A 303 -13.34 31.83 -26.34
CA GLN A 303 -14.26 31.43 -27.42
C GLN A 303 -15.56 30.80 -26.88
N LEU A 304 -15.50 30.00 -25.81
CA LEU A 304 -16.70 29.41 -25.20
C LEU A 304 -17.57 30.49 -24.53
N TYR A 305 -16.95 31.48 -23.88
CA TYR A 305 -17.69 32.56 -23.22
C TYR A 305 -18.42 33.47 -24.22
N THR A 306 -17.93 33.61 -25.46
CA THR A 306 -18.57 34.44 -26.50
C THR A 306 -19.80 33.81 -27.12
N ILE A 307 -19.96 32.48 -27.07
CA ILE A 307 -21.16 31.76 -27.56
C ILE A 307 -22.44 32.30 -26.91
N CYS A 308 -22.36 32.62 -25.62
CA CYS A 308 -23.47 33.10 -24.82
C CYS A 308 -23.55 34.63 -24.72
N HIS A 309 -22.89 35.36 -25.64
CA HIS A 309 -22.86 36.82 -25.64
C HIS A 309 -24.26 37.42 -25.62
N HIS A 310 -24.45 38.46 -24.81
CA HIS A 310 -25.69 39.20 -24.68
C HIS A 310 -25.39 40.62 -24.19
N GLU A 311 -26.09 41.62 -24.71
CA GLU A 311 -25.88 43.04 -24.35
C GLU A 311 -26.01 43.28 -22.83
N ASN A 312 -27.01 42.66 -22.21
CA ASN A 312 -27.14 42.62 -20.77
C ASN A 312 -26.15 41.63 -20.11
N LYS A 313 -25.17 42.16 -19.39
CA LYS A 313 -24.14 41.38 -18.65
C LYS A 313 -24.70 40.35 -17.67
N LYS A 314 -25.86 40.61 -17.04
CA LYS A 314 -26.48 39.67 -16.09
C LYS A 314 -26.98 38.43 -16.81
N ILE A 315 -27.67 38.63 -17.93
CA ILE A 315 -28.19 37.57 -18.79
C ILE A 315 -27.02 36.77 -19.41
N MET A 316 -25.96 37.46 -19.85
CA MET A 316 -24.76 36.81 -20.39
C MET A 316 -24.13 35.84 -19.38
N LYS A 317 -23.91 36.26 -18.12
CA LYS A 317 -23.34 35.40 -17.08
C LYS A 317 -24.22 34.18 -16.76
N GLU A 318 -25.54 34.36 -16.72
CA GLU A 318 -26.48 33.27 -16.49
C GLU A 318 -26.42 32.23 -17.63
N ASN A 319 -26.42 32.70 -18.88
CA ASN A 319 -26.30 31.84 -20.05
C ASN A 319 -24.96 31.08 -20.07
N GLN A 320 -23.86 31.74 -19.72
CA GLN A 320 -22.55 31.09 -19.61
C GLN A 320 -22.57 29.98 -18.56
N LYS A 321 -23.12 30.24 -17.37
CA LYS A 321 -23.29 29.23 -16.32
C LYS A 321 -24.16 28.06 -16.79
N GLN A 322 -25.24 28.35 -17.50
CA GLN A 322 -26.13 27.36 -18.05
C GLN A 322 -25.44 26.50 -19.13
N LEU A 323 -24.66 27.11 -20.03
CA LEU A 323 -23.86 26.40 -21.02
C LEU A 323 -22.93 25.38 -20.35
N PHE A 324 -22.12 25.79 -19.37
CA PHE A 324 -21.23 24.85 -18.68
C PHE A 324 -21.99 23.74 -17.95
N THR A 325 -23.12 24.07 -17.32
CA THR A 325 -23.99 23.06 -16.70
C THR A 325 -24.49 22.03 -17.71
N ILE A 326 -24.89 22.49 -18.91
CA ILE A 326 -25.32 21.60 -20.01
C ILE A 326 -24.16 20.70 -20.44
N LEU A 327 -22.96 21.26 -20.63
CA LEU A 327 -21.77 20.48 -21.00
C LEU A 327 -21.47 19.38 -19.97
N TYR A 328 -21.48 19.70 -18.68
CA TYR A 328 -21.24 18.70 -17.64
C TYR A 328 -22.32 17.61 -17.60
N ARG A 329 -23.59 17.95 -17.82
CA ARG A 329 -24.68 16.96 -17.87
C ARG A 329 -24.60 16.05 -19.09
N LEU A 330 -24.25 16.59 -20.25
CA LEU A 330 -24.09 15.79 -21.47
C LEU A 330 -22.85 14.89 -21.43
N ILE A 331 -21.75 15.34 -20.82
CA ILE A 331 -20.49 14.59 -20.77
C ILE A 331 -20.41 13.62 -19.58
N MET A 332 -20.90 14.00 -18.39
CA MET A 332 -20.67 13.25 -17.14
C MET A 332 -21.94 13.02 -16.31
N ASN A 333 -23.10 13.50 -16.78
CA ASN A 333 -24.35 13.50 -16.03
C ASN A 333 -24.29 14.22 -14.67
N GLN A 334 -23.40 15.22 -14.56
CA GLN A 334 -23.21 16.06 -13.37
C GLN A 334 -23.57 17.52 -13.66
N SER A 335 -23.92 18.29 -12.63
CA SER A 335 -24.22 19.73 -12.77
C SER A 335 -22.99 20.63 -12.70
N ASN A 336 -21.84 20.09 -12.30
CA ASN A 336 -20.56 20.77 -12.20
C ASN A 336 -19.41 19.82 -12.57
N GLY A 337 -18.20 20.35 -12.67
CA GLY A 337 -17.04 19.58 -13.10
C GLY A 337 -15.74 20.40 -13.14
N PRO A 338 -14.62 19.79 -13.55
CA PRO A 338 -13.38 20.51 -13.78
C PRO A 338 -13.52 21.51 -14.93
N ARG A 339 -12.61 22.49 -15.00
CA ARG A 339 -12.59 23.45 -16.12
C ARG A 339 -12.62 22.73 -17.46
N ILE A 340 -13.38 23.26 -18.43
CA ILE A 340 -13.61 22.60 -19.73
C ILE A 340 -12.33 22.16 -20.45
N PRO A 341 -11.22 22.93 -20.50
CA PRO A 341 -9.98 22.46 -21.11
C PRO A 341 -9.44 21.18 -20.45
N LEU A 342 -9.51 21.09 -19.12
CA LEU A 342 -9.10 19.90 -18.37
C LEU A 342 -10.05 18.73 -18.64
N LEU A 343 -11.37 19.00 -18.72
CA LEU A 343 -12.34 17.97 -19.05
C LEU A 343 -12.12 17.43 -20.47
N ILE A 344 -11.82 18.29 -21.44
CA ILE A 344 -11.50 17.87 -22.82
C ILE A 344 -10.22 17.03 -22.84
N HIS A 345 -9.17 17.45 -22.12
CA HIS A 345 -7.96 16.65 -21.97
C HIS A 345 -8.27 15.28 -21.38
N ALA A 346 -9.15 15.24 -20.37
CA ALA A 346 -9.46 14.00 -19.67
C ALA A 346 -10.33 13.03 -20.48
N VAL A 347 -11.29 13.55 -21.24
CA VAL A 347 -12.20 12.74 -22.08
C VAL A 347 -11.58 12.42 -23.45
N GLY A 348 -10.67 13.26 -23.92
CA GLY A 348 -10.17 13.30 -25.29
C GLY A 348 -11.14 14.04 -26.23
N THR A 349 -10.59 14.93 -27.06
CA THR A 349 -11.34 15.81 -27.98
C THR A 349 -12.38 15.07 -28.83
N ARG A 350 -12.00 13.91 -29.40
CA ARG A 350 -12.89 13.12 -30.26
C ARG A 350 -14.12 12.63 -29.50
N LYS A 351 -13.93 12.05 -28.31
CA LYS A 351 -15.04 11.52 -27.50
C LYS A 351 -15.88 12.66 -26.94
N PHE A 352 -15.26 13.75 -26.50
CA PHE A 352 -15.95 14.95 -26.03
C PHE A 352 -16.92 15.50 -27.09
N VAL A 353 -16.44 15.65 -28.34
CA VAL A 353 -17.29 16.09 -29.46
C VAL A 353 -18.36 15.05 -29.79
N THR A 354 -18.04 13.75 -29.79
CA THR A 354 -19.00 12.67 -30.09
C THR A 354 -20.20 12.68 -29.13
N LEU A 355 -19.97 13.02 -27.86
CA LEU A 355 -21.02 13.10 -26.84
C LEU A 355 -21.89 14.37 -26.94
N LEU A 356 -21.43 15.40 -27.65
CA LEU A 356 -22.11 16.70 -27.80
C LEU A 356 -22.73 16.93 -29.17
N ASP A 357 -22.24 16.24 -30.21
CA ASP A 357 -22.67 16.39 -31.59
C ASP A 357 -23.89 15.50 -31.85
N PHE A 358 -25.08 15.98 -31.48
CA PHE A 358 -26.33 15.20 -31.51
C PHE A 358 -26.83 14.89 -32.90
#